data_AF-A0A8T4S702-F1
#
_entry.id   AF-A0A8T4S702-F1
#
_cell.length_a   1.000
_cell.length_b   1.000
_cell.length_c   1.000
_cell.angle_alpha   90.00
_cell.angle_beta   90.00
_cell.angle_gamma   90.00
#
_symmetry.space_group_name_H-M   'P 1'
#
loop_
_entity.id
_entity.type
_entity.pdbx_description
1 polymer ?
#
loop_
_entity_poly.entity_id
_entity_poly.type
_entity_poly.pdbx_seq_one_letter_code
_entity_poly.pdbx_strand_id
1 'polypeptide(L)'
;MNPDIEKLRRESKFIEESFSSGIITKEEYEAAKARVQESIAKEEVKEEKITEEQEKKEDKSTVHEPPAKNDLRKFYWISAIAIVVILLLVLLPHDKNEEAILNQPIPECATDLDCQKDGFVGTCLNASCGYVEAKEVNVTIVNFAGCELCDSGRMQNTLKQIYPGAVFRLVDKDSEEGKKLISDYDIGALPAYIMGNEVESDSRFSSTKSAFEKSDDGYLMKPSASGSAYFLDAREMPGRIDIFLTLNSAPSMQAWESLIEFAGKKKVTAFPRYYVRGSPDEETMRQICIREESYSKLMAYSACIQDSDFSECLSSYGINEENIDDCMDNEAESLLEKDMRTASEFYINTAPVFVFNNKYKKGGALSADNIEELFCLVNEC
;
A
#
# COMPACT_ATOMS: atom_id res chain seq x y z
N MET A 1 -15.62 -17.86 9.39
CA MET A 1 -15.66 -16.42 9.69
C MET A 1 -16.71 -15.80 8.78
N ASN A 2 -17.78 -15.26 9.35
CA ASN A 2 -18.96 -14.79 8.60
C ASN A 2 -18.66 -13.52 7.77
N PRO A 3 -18.84 -13.55 6.44
CA PRO A 3 -18.54 -12.43 5.55
C PRO A 3 -19.39 -11.18 5.83
N ASP A 4 -20.59 -11.34 6.40
CA ASP A 4 -21.46 -10.22 6.77
C ASP A 4 -20.92 -9.46 7.99
N ILE A 5 -20.32 -10.18 8.95
CA ILE A 5 -19.62 -9.58 10.10
C ILE A 5 -18.37 -8.83 9.63
N GLU A 6 -17.63 -9.35 8.65
CA GLU A 6 -16.45 -8.68 8.12
C GLU A 6 -16.81 -7.35 7.43
N LYS A 7 -17.91 -7.33 6.66
CA LYS A 7 -18.44 -6.11 6.06
C LYS A 7 -18.80 -5.06 7.10
N LEU A 8 -19.49 -5.45 8.17
CA LEU A 8 -19.86 -4.55 9.27
C LEU A 8 -18.63 -4.02 10.04
N ARG A 9 -17.58 -4.83 10.19
CA ARG A 9 -16.31 -4.38 10.79
C ARG A 9 -15.58 -3.35 9.92
N ARG A 10 -15.64 -3.49 8.60
CA ARG A 10 -15.10 -2.46 7.67
C ARG A 10 -15.91 -1.17 7.75
N GLU A 11 -17.23 -1.25 7.86
CA GLU A 11 -18.10 -0.10 8.06
C GLU A 11 -17.80 0.62 9.39
N SER A 12 -17.59 -0.13 10.48
CA SER A 12 -17.16 0.44 11.76
C SER A 12 -15.83 1.20 11.66
N LYS A 13 -14.86 0.64 10.90
CA LYS A 13 -13.56 1.28 10.68
C LYS A 13 -13.69 2.56 9.86
N PHE A 14 -14.53 2.55 8.82
CA PHE A 14 -14.80 3.73 8.00
C PHE A 14 -15.46 4.87 8.81
N ILE A 15 -16.37 4.55 9.74
CA ILE A 15 -17.01 5.53 10.63
C ILE A 15 -15.97 6.18 11.57
N GLU A 16 -15.00 5.40 12.06
CA GLU A 16 -13.90 5.87 12.91
C GLU A 16 -12.90 6.75 12.14
N GLU A 17 -12.57 6.39 10.91
CA GLU A 17 -11.78 7.21 9.98
C GLU A 17 -12.48 8.53 9.64
N SER A 18 -13.81 8.50 9.48
CA SER A 18 -14.61 9.69 9.21
C SER A 18 -14.66 10.65 10.41
N PHE A 19 -14.77 10.12 11.63
CA PHE A 19 -14.75 10.93 12.86
C PHE A 19 -13.37 11.52 13.14
N SER A 20 -12.31 10.72 13.03
CA SER A 20 -10.93 11.19 13.22
C SER A 20 -10.50 12.23 12.18
N SER A 21 -11.09 12.20 10.98
CA SER A 21 -10.89 13.22 9.93
C SER A 21 -11.77 14.47 10.11
N GLY A 22 -12.58 14.55 11.16
CA GLY A 22 -13.48 15.68 11.44
C GLY A 22 -14.65 15.82 10.47
N ILE A 23 -14.96 14.77 9.69
CA ILE A 23 -16.03 14.77 8.67
C ILE A 23 -17.41 14.66 9.31
N ILE A 24 -17.51 13.94 10.43
CA ILE A 24 -18.75 13.76 11.20
C ILE A 24 -18.56 14.26 12.62
N THR A 25 -19.65 14.74 13.23
CA THR A 25 -19.65 15.19 14.62
C THR A 25 -19.54 14.01 15.59
N LYS A 26 -19.18 14.30 16.85
CA LYS A 26 -19.12 13.27 17.90
C LYS A 26 -20.48 12.59 18.12
N GLU A 27 -21.57 13.34 18.04
CA GLU A 27 -22.93 12.81 18.20
C GLU A 27 -23.31 11.87 17.05
N GLU A 28 -22.93 12.20 15.81
CA GLU A 28 -23.12 11.34 14.64
C GLU A 28 -22.26 10.08 14.68
N TYR A 29 -21.00 10.19 15.13
CA TYR A 29 -20.09 9.07 15.34
C TYR A 29 -20.66 8.06 16.35
N GLU A 30 -21.07 8.51 17.53
CA GLU A 30 -21.61 7.62 18.57
C GLU A 30 -22.91 6.94 18.10
N ALA A 31 -23.80 7.67 17.41
CA ALA A 31 -25.03 7.12 16.87
C ALA A 31 -24.81 6.12 15.72
N ALA A 32 -23.79 6.31 14.90
CA ALA A 32 -23.42 5.39 13.82
C ALA A 32 -22.72 4.14 14.37
N LYS A 33 -21.77 4.31 15.31
CA LYS A 33 -21.06 3.23 15.98
C LYS A 33 -22.01 2.29 16.72
N ALA A 34 -22.98 2.84 17.47
CA ALA A 34 -23.97 2.04 18.19
C ALA A 34 -24.82 1.16 17.24
N ARG A 35 -25.23 1.69 16.08
CA ARG A 35 -26.01 0.95 15.07
C ARG A 35 -25.24 -0.20 14.44
N VAL A 36 -23.96 0.02 14.12
CA VAL A 36 -23.10 -1.02 13.53
C VAL A 36 -22.80 -2.11 14.57
N GLN A 37 -22.51 -1.73 15.82
CA GLN A 37 -22.28 -2.69 16.90
C GLN A 37 -23.53 -3.54 17.21
N GLU A 38 -24.73 -2.94 17.19
CA GLU A 38 -25.97 -3.70 17.34
C GLU A 38 -26.19 -4.69 16.19
N SER A 39 -25.79 -4.33 14.97
CA SER A 39 -25.91 -5.19 13.79
C SER A 39 -24.90 -6.35 13.83
N ILE A 40 -23.68 -6.12 14.31
CA ILE A 40 -22.67 -7.16 14.54
C ILE A 40 -23.17 -8.15 15.59
N ALA A 41 -23.67 -7.66 16.73
CA ALA A 41 -24.18 -8.52 17.80
C ALA A 41 -25.35 -9.40 17.33
N LYS A 42 -26.22 -8.89 16.44
CA LYS A 42 -27.32 -9.68 15.85
C LYS A 42 -26.83 -10.81 14.95
N GLU A 43 -25.78 -10.58 14.15
CA GLU A 43 -25.22 -11.60 13.27
C GLU A 43 -24.36 -12.63 14.05
N GLU A 44 -23.66 -12.22 15.11
CA GLU A 44 -22.92 -13.14 15.99
C GLU A 44 -23.87 -14.11 16.71
N VAL A 45 -25.00 -13.63 17.25
CA VAL A 45 -26.04 -14.48 17.86
C VAL A 45 -26.67 -15.46 16.87
N LYS A 46 -26.71 -15.10 15.58
CA LYS A 46 -27.22 -15.96 14.52
C LYS A 46 -26.21 -17.05 14.13
N GLU A 47 -24.92 -16.73 14.11
CA GLU A 47 -23.83 -17.68 13.89
C GLU A 47 -23.72 -18.69 15.04
N GLU A 48 -23.89 -18.26 16.29
CA GLU A 48 -23.92 -19.15 17.47
C GLU A 48 -25.08 -20.16 17.42
N LYS A 49 -26.29 -19.71 17.05
CA LYS A 49 -27.47 -20.60 16.92
C LYS A 49 -27.31 -21.66 15.83
N ILE A 50 -26.63 -21.32 14.73
CA ILE A 50 -26.34 -22.25 13.64
C ILE A 50 -25.34 -23.31 14.11
N THR A 51 -24.36 -22.91 14.92
CA THR A 51 -23.31 -23.79 15.45
C THR A 51 -23.87 -24.77 16.49
N GLU A 52 -24.76 -24.32 17.39
CA GLU A 52 -25.44 -25.19 18.37
C GLU A 52 -26.37 -26.24 17.73
N GLU A 53 -27.00 -25.93 16.60
CA GLU A 53 -27.82 -26.90 15.85
C GLU A 53 -27.00 -27.95 15.11
N GLN A 54 -25.74 -27.64 14.78
CA GLN A 54 -24.82 -28.56 14.13
C GLN A 54 -24.20 -29.55 15.14
N GLU A 55 -23.82 -29.08 16.33
CA GLU A 55 -23.28 -29.97 17.39
C GLU A 55 -24.32 -30.98 17.91
N LYS A 56 -25.61 -30.60 17.98
CA LYS A 56 -26.70 -31.54 18.35
C LYS A 56 -26.93 -32.68 17.36
N LYS A 57 -26.39 -32.60 16.14
CA LYS A 57 -26.49 -33.67 15.13
C LYS A 57 -25.33 -34.67 15.18
N GLU A 58 -24.18 -34.30 15.75
CA GLU A 58 -23.01 -35.19 15.81
C GLU A 58 -22.97 -36.09 17.06
N ASP A 59 -23.64 -35.72 18.16
CA ASP A 59 -23.68 -36.49 19.43
C ASP A 59 -24.60 -37.74 19.41
N LYS A 60 -24.88 -38.31 18.22
CA LYS A 60 -25.72 -39.52 18.08
C LYS A 60 -25.06 -40.72 17.42
N SER A 61 -23.73 -40.72 17.27
CA SER A 61 -23.04 -41.83 16.61
C SER A 61 -21.73 -42.24 17.29
N THR A 62 -21.79 -42.88 18.46
CA THR A 62 -20.82 -43.94 18.86
C THR A 62 -21.30 -44.72 20.10
N VAL A 63 -21.81 -45.95 19.93
CA VAL A 63 -21.56 -47.10 20.83
C VAL A 63 -21.75 -48.39 20.01
N HIS A 64 -20.75 -49.27 20.02
CA HIS A 64 -20.74 -50.61 19.42
C HIS A 64 -21.51 -51.65 20.26
N GLU A 65 -22.33 -52.51 19.63
CA GLU A 65 -22.64 -53.88 20.07
C GLU A 65 -23.04 -54.81 18.88
N PRO A 66 -22.98 -56.15 19.00
CA PRO A 66 -22.55 -57.10 17.96
C PRO A 66 -23.72 -57.79 17.17
N PRO A 67 -23.46 -58.73 16.23
CA PRO A 67 -24.21 -58.80 14.97
C PRO A 67 -25.48 -59.66 15.03
N ALA A 68 -26.53 -59.22 14.31
CA ALA A 68 -27.74 -60.01 14.08
C ALA A 68 -28.17 -60.04 12.60
N LYS A 69 -28.04 -61.25 12.04
CA LYS A 69 -28.78 -61.92 10.95
C LYS A 69 -29.51 -61.08 9.88
N ASN A 70 -29.02 -61.26 8.65
CA ASN A 70 -29.71 -61.34 7.35
C ASN A 70 -31.17 -60.88 7.28
N ASP A 71 -31.40 -59.79 6.53
CA ASP A 71 -32.66 -59.58 5.82
C ASP A 71 -32.42 -58.93 4.44
N LEU A 72 -32.03 -59.77 3.47
CA LEU A 72 -31.62 -59.41 2.11
C LEU A 72 -32.72 -58.75 1.26
N ARG A 73 -33.95 -58.65 1.78
CA ARG A 73 -35.11 -58.09 1.05
C ARG A 73 -35.22 -56.56 1.15
N LYS A 74 -34.65 -55.93 2.18
CA LYS A 74 -34.74 -54.48 2.37
C LYS A 74 -33.75 -53.68 1.51
N PHE A 75 -32.62 -54.28 1.12
CA PHE A 75 -31.62 -53.60 0.27
C PHE A 75 -32.09 -53.40 -1.18
N TYR A 76 -32.89 -54.32 -1.73
CA TYR A 76 -33.36 -54.23 -3.12
C TYR A 76 -34.38 -53.11 -3.36
N TRP A 77 -35.18 -52.75 -2.36
CA TRP A 77 -36.15 -51.67 -2.48
C TRP A 77 -35.50 -50.29 -2.34
N ILE A 78 -34.50 -50.16 -1.47
CA ILE A 78 -33.77 -48.89 -1.27
C ILE A 78 -32.91 -48.59 -2.50
N SER A 79 -32.26 -49.60 -3.10
CA SER A 79 -31.47 -49.41 -4.33
C SER A 79 -32.35 -49.08 -5.55
N ALA A 80 -33.52 -49.71 -5.68
CA ALA A 80 -34.45 -49.41 -6.76
C ALA A 80 -35.02 -47.98 -6.68
N ILE A 81 -35.35 -47.50 -5.48
CA ILE A 81 -35.85 -46.13 -5.27
C ILE A 81 -34.73 -45.12 -5.56
N ALA A 82 -33.50 -45.37 -5.12
CA ALA A 82 -32.36 -44.49 -5.42
C ALA A 82 -32.09 -44.39 -6.93
N ILE A 83 -32.16 -45.52 -7.65
CA ILE A 83 -31.98 -45.54 -9.11
C ILE A 83 -33.11 -44.79 -9.83
N VAL A 84 -34.36 -44.93 -9.38
CA VAL A 84 -35.51 -44.21 -9.94
C VAL A 84 -35.43 -42.71 -9.65
N VAL A 85 -34.98 -42.30 -8.46
CA VAL A 85 -34.78 -40.88 -8.11
C VAL A 85 -33.63 -40.27 -8.91
N ILE A 86 -32.53 -41.00 -9.11
CA ILE A 86 -31.42 -40.55 -9.95
C ILE A 86 -31.85 -40.48 -11.42
N LEU A 87 -32.61 -41.46 -11.93
CA LEU A 87 -33.19 -41.38 -13.28
C LEU A 87 -34.19 -40.23 -13.41
N LEU A 88 -34.99 -39.95 -12.39
CA LEU A 88 -35.88 -38.79 -12.36
C LEU A 88 -35.09 -37.48 -12.35
N LEU A 89 -34.02 -37.37 -11.57
CA LEU A 89 -33.15 -36.18 -11.54
C LEU A 89 -32.40 -35.97 -12.86
N VAL A 90 -32.04 -37.04 -13.59
CA VAL A 90 -31.41 -36.96 -14.92
C VAL A 90 -32.43 -36.66 -16.02
N LEU A 91 -33.71 -37.03 -15.83
CA LEU A 91 -34.80 -36.75 -16.77
C LEU A 91 -35.55 -35.45 -16.47
N LEU A 92 -35.30 -34.80 -15.32
CA LEU A 92 -35.73 -33.43 -15.11
C LEU A 92 -34.99 -32.55 -16.11
N PRO A 93 -35.69 -31.73 -16.90
CA PRO A 93 -35.04 -30.81 -17.82
C PRO A 93 -34.16 -29.88 -16.98
N HIS A 94 -32.85 -30.01 -17.14
CA HIS A 94 -31.87 -29.05 -16.63
C HIS A 94 -32.37 -27.67 -17.07
N ASP A 95 -32.68 -26.79 -16.12
CA ASP A 95 -33.22 -25.46 -16.40
C ASP A 95 -32.30 -24.80 -17.43
N LYS A 96 -32.81 -24.59 -18.64
CA LYS A 96 -32.11 -23.92 -19.76
C LYS A 96 -32.05 -22.41 -19.51
N ASN A 97 -31.63 -22.02 -18.32
CA ASN A 97 -31.58 -20.62 -17.90
C ASN A 97 -30.14 -20.10 -17.72
N GLU A 98 -29.15 -20.87 -18.19
CA GLU A 98 -27.75 -20.43 -18.25
C GLU A 98 -27.46 -19.54 -19.46
N GLU A 99 -28.32 -19.55 -20.50
CA GLU A 99 -28.15 -18.71 -21.71
C GLU A 99 -28.74 -17.29 -21.58
N ALA A 100 -29.47 -16.99 -20.50
CA ALA A 100 -30.13 -15.69 -20.32
C ALA A 100 -29.22 -14.61 -19.70
N ILE A 101 -28.15 -14.99 -18.99
CA ILE A 101 -27.22 -14.03 -18.36
C ILE A 101 -26.11 -13.59 -19.33
N LEU A 102 -25.81 -14.39 -20.37
CA LEU A 102 -24.75 -14.09 -21.34
C LEU A 102 -25.16 -13.12 -22.46
N ASN A 103 -26.44 -12.75 -22.54
CA ASN A 103 -27.00 -11.92 -23.63
C ASN A 103 -27.32 -10.47 -23.22
N GLN A 104 -26.89 -10.00 -22.04
CA GLN A 104 -26.96 -8.58 -21.75
C GLN A 104 -25.79 -7.85 -22.42
N PRO A 105 -26.05 -6.77 -23.18
CA PRO A 105 -24.97 -5.99 -23.80
C PRO A 105 -24.07 -5.46 -22.67
N ILE A 106 -22.78 -5.80 -22.75
CA ILE A 106 -21.78 -5.29 -21.81
C ILE A 106 -21.82 -3.76 -21.94
N PRO A 107 -22.08 -3.02 -20.85
CA PRO A 107 -22.12 -1.56 -20.89
C PRO A 107 -20.76 -1.02 -21.36
N GLU A 108 -20.78 0.07 -22.13
CA GLU A 108 -19.55 0.68 -22.65
C GLU A 108 -18.70 1.25 -21.51
N CYS A 109 -19.34 1.74 -20.45
CA CYS A 109 -18.70 2.30 -19.28
C CYS A 109 -19.50 2.06 -18.00
N ALA A 110 -18.80 2.03 -16.86
CA ALA A 110 -19.39 2.12 -15.53
C ALA A 110 -19.05 3.46 -14.85
N THR A 111 -17.91 4.04 -15.21
CA THR A 111 -17.38 5.30 -14.68
C THR A 111 -16.81 6.16 -15.80
N ASP A 112 -16.63 7.45 -15.54
CA ASP A 112 -15.99 8.38 -16.49
C ASP A 112 -14.57 7.92 -16.91
N LEU A 113 -13.88 7.19 -16.04
CA LEU A 113 -12.53 6.66 -16.28
C LEU A 113 -12.49 5.56 -17.33
N ASP A 114 -13.62 4.90 -17.61
CA ASP A 114 -13.73 3.91 -18.68
C ASP A 114 -13.80 4.59 -20.07
N CYS A 115 -14.22 5.85 -20.12
CA CYS A 115 -14.39 6.63 -21.34
C CYS A 115 -13.09 7.34 -21.75
N GLN A 116 -12.06 6.58 -22.14
CA GLN A 116 -10.77 7.16 -22.53
C GLN A 116 -10.69 7.41 -24.03
N LYS A 117 -10.33 8.64 -24.41
CA LYS A 117 -10.04 9.02 -25.79
C LYS A 117 -9.07 10.20 -25.81
N ASP A 118 -7.99 10.06 -26.56
CA ASP A 118 -6.92 11.08 -26.63
C ASP A 118 -7.47 12.45 -27.04
N GLY A 119 -7.17 13.48 -26.24
CA GLY A 119 -7.65 14.85 -26.47
C GLY A 119 -9.11 15.09 -26.12
N PHE A 120 -9.81 14.13 -25.51
CA PHE A 120 -11.21 14.30 -25.09
C PHE A 120 -11.38 13.97 -23.60
N VAL A 121 -12.28 14.69 -22.95
CA VAL A 121 -12.84 14.34 -21.65
C VAL A 121 -14.03 13.43 -21.89
N GLY A 122 -13.93 12.19 -21.40
CA GLY A 122 -15.02 11.21 -21.42
C GLY A 122 -15.93 11.36 -20.21
N THR A 123 -17.23 11.15 -20.40
CA THR A 123 -18.22 11.07 -19.32
C THR A 123 -19.12 9.87 -19.57
N CYS A 124 -19.32 9.05 -18.54
CA CYS A 124 -20.20 7.91 -18.61
C CYS A 124 -21.64 8.34 -18.33
N LEU A 125 -22.49 8.33 -19.36
CA LEU A 125 -23.90 8.67 -19.28
C LEU A 125 -24.73 7.46 -19.63
N ASN A 126 -25.42 6.89 -18.63
CA ASN A 126 -26.28 5.70 -18.80
C ASN A 126 -25.56 4.53 -19.50
N ALA A 127 -24.34 4.20 -19.06
CA ALA A 127 -23.52 3.13 -19.63
C ALA A 127 -23.08 3.36 -21.09
N SER A 128 -23.03 4.62 -21.54
CA SER A 128 -22.47 5.04 -22.82
C SER A 128 -21.50 6.21 -22.66
N CYS A 129 -20.45 6.26 -23.47
CA CYS A 129 -19.43 7.30 -23.40
C CYS A 129 -19.81 8.54 -24.20
N GLY A 130 -19.89 9.69 -23.52
CA GLY A 130 -19.89 11.01 -24.14
C GLY A 130 -18.48 11.61 -24.16
N TYR A 131 -18.13 12.34 -25.21
CA TYR A 131 -16.80 12.96 -25.34
C TYR A 131 -16.92 14.45 -25.64
N VAL A 132 -16.16 15.26 -24.91
CA VAL A 132 -15.97 16.69 -25.16
C VAL A 132 -14.49 16.97 -25.36
N GLU A 133 -14.14 17.85 -26.28
CA GLU A 133 -12.73 18.22 -26.52
C GLU A 133 -12.09 18.74 -25.23
N ALA A 134 -10.93 18.19 -24.88
CA ALA A 134 -10.23 18.56 -23.66
C ALA A 134 -9.58 19.93 -23.84
N LYS A 135 -9.75 20.78 -22.82
CA LYS A 135 -9.01 22.04 -22.77
C LYS A 135 -7.53 21.75 -22.58
N GLU A 136 -6.71 22.51 -23.27
CA GLU A 136 -5.26 22.45 -23.11
C GLU A 136 -4.86 22.82 -21.68
N VAL A 137 -3.95 22.04 -21.11
CA VAL A 137 -3.34 22.31 -19.79
C VAL A 137 -1.84 22.18 -19.94
N ASN A 138 -1.10 23.28 -19.80
CA ASN A 138 0.35 23.25 -19.90
C ASN A 138 0.97 22.65 -18.64
N VAL A 139 1.92 21.74 -18.85
CA VAL A 139 2.70 21.09 -17.80
C VAL A 139 4.19 21.28 -18.11
N THR A 140 4.86 22.10 -17.31
CA THR A 140 6.32 22.23 -17.37
C THR A 140 6.94 21.23 -16.40
N ILE A 141 7.85 20.39 -16.91
CA ILE A 141 8.61 19.42 -16.12
C ILE A 141 10.04 19.93 -15.99
N VAL A 142 10.42 20.38 -14.81
CA VAL A 142 11.83 20.65 -14.50
C VAL A 142 12.46 19.31 -14.11
N ASN A 143 13.52 18.91 -14.82
CA ASN A 143 14.18 17.63 -14.60
C ASN A 143 15.70 17.73 -14.67
N PHE A 144 16.40 16.68 -14.26
CA PHE A 144 17.84 16.56 -14.44
C PHE A 144 18.16 15.51 -15.51
N ALA A 145 18.72 15.93 -16.65
CA ALA A 145 19.06 15.00 -17.74
C ALA A 145 20.04 13.89 -17.32
N GLY A 146 20.93 14.15 -16.36
CA GLY A 146 21.87 13.17 -15.82
C GLY A 146 21.30 12.25 -14.73
N CYS A 147 19.99 12.28 -14.47
CA CYS A 147 19.35 11.47 -13.45
C CYS A 147 18.48 10.37 -14.06
N GLU A 148 19.03 9.17 -14.18
CA GLU A 148 18.26 8.00 -14.64
C GLU A 148 17.12 7.61 -13.69
N LEU A 149 17.24 7.95 -12.40
CA LEU A 149 16.17 7.76 -11.41
C LEU A 149 15.02 8.77 -11.55
N CYS A 150 15.19 9.83 -12.33
CA CYS A 150 14.23 10.91 -12.50
C CYS A 150 13.31 10.71 -13.70
N ASP A 151 12.99 9.45 -14.05
CA ASP A 151 12.02 9.15 -15.09
C ASP A 151 10.67 9.82 -14.78
N SER A 152 10.19 10.62 -15.73
CA SER A 152 8.91 11.32 -15.63
C SER A 152 7.81 10.64 -16.44
N GLY A 153 8.12 9.60 -17.22
CA GLY A 153 7.17 8.97 -18.15
C GLY A 153 5.91 8.45 -17.44
N ARG A 154 6.08 7.77 -16.30
CA ARG A 154 4.93 7.28 -15.51
C ARG A 154 4.00 8.40 -15.08
N MET A 155 4.54 9.49 -14.54
CA MET A 155 3.73 10.61 -14.06
C MET A 155 3.09 11.40 -15.20
N GLN A 156 3.79 11.57 -16.32
CA GLN A 156 3.21 12.15 -17.53
C GLN A 156 1.99 11.34 -18.00
N ASN A 157 2.08 10.01 -18.00
CA ASN A 157 0.95 9.15 -18.36
C ASN A 157 -0.22 9.28 -17.39
N THR A 158 0.04 9.31 -16.08
CA THR A 158 -0.99 9.57 -15.07
C THR A 158 -1.64 10.95 -15.27
N LEU A 159 -0.85 11.99 -15.53
CA LEU A 159 -1.35 13.33 -15.80
C LEU A 159 -2.16 13.40 -17.10
N LYS A 160 -1.82 12.63 -18.14
CA LYS A 160 -2.64 12.53 -19.37
C LYS A 160 -3.99 11.85 -19.13
N GLN A 161 -4.03 10.84 -18.27
CA GLN A 161 -5.29 10.19 -17.89
C GLN A 161 -6.20 11.15 -17.11
N ILE A 162 -5.61 11.91 -16.19
CA ILE A 162 -6.34 12.91 -15.40
C ILE A 162 -6.70 14.12 -16.26
N TYR A 163 -5.81 14.58 -17.14
CA TYR A 163 -5.95 15.76 -17.99
C TYR A 163 -5.62 15.38 -19.45
N PRO A 164 -6.59 14.89 -20.24
CA PRO A 164 -6.37 14.48 -21.63
C PRO A 164 -5.87 15.59 -22.56
N GLY A 165 -6.01 16.87 -22.17
CA GLY A 165 -5.45 18.02 -22.87
C GLY A 165 -4.06 18.46 -22.34
N ALA A 166 -3.40 17.65 -21.51
CA ALA A 166 -2.09 17.99 -20.96
C ALA A 166 -1.01 18.06 -22.06
N VAL A 167 -0.33 19.20 -22.14
CA VAL A 167 0.79 19.45 -23.04
C VAL A 167 2.06 19.58 -22.20
N PHE A 168 3.01 18.67 -22.44
CA PHE A 168 4.22 18.57 -21.63
C PHE A 168 5.40 19.26 -22.29
N ARG A 169 6.16 19.99 -21.48
CA ARG A 169 7.42 20.62 -21.86
C ARG A 169 8.49 20.28 -20.84
N LEU A 170 9.61 19.74 -21.29
CA LEU A 170 10.74 19.39 -20.44
C LEU A 170 11.75 20.55 -20.40
N VAL A 171 12.19 20.89 -19.20
CA VAL A 171 13.21 21.91 -18.94
C VAL A 171 14.30 21.29 -18.08
N ASP A 172 15.55 21.36 -18.55
CA ASP A 172 16.68 20.85 -17.79
C ASP A 172 17.05 21.81 -16.65
N LYS A 173 17.35 21.27 -15.46
CA LYS A 173 17.69 22.03 -14.25
C LYS A 173 18.91 22.93 -14.42
N ASP A 174 19.84 22.59 -15.30
CA ASP A 174 21.09 23.31 -15.51
C ASP A 174 20.95 24.41 -16.57
N SER A 175 19.83 24.46 -17.29
CA SER A 175 19.48 25.57 -18.17
C SER A 175 19.16 26.84 -17.38
N GLU A 176 19.35 28.00 -18.00
CA GLU A 176 19.00 29.30 -17.38
C GLU A 176 17.52 29.38 -17.02
N GLU A 177 16.65 28.80 -17.85
CA GLU A 177 15.22 28.68 -17.56
C GLU A 177 14.96 27.76 -16.36
N GLY A 178 15.60 26.59 -16.33
CA GLY A 178 15.44 25.61 -15.25
C GLY A 178 15.85 26.17 -13.89
N LYS A 179 17.00 26.86 -13.82
CA LYS A 179 17.46 27.55 -12.61
C LYS A 179 16.47 28.62 -12.14
N LYS A 180 15.91 29.37 -13.08
CA LYS A 180 14.87 30.38 -12.77
C LYS A 180 13.62 29.70 -12.21
N LEU A 181 13.11 28.66 -12.84
CA LEU A 181 11.95 27.91 -12.35
C LEU A 181 12.19 27.28 -10.97
N ILE A 182 13.38 26.75 -10.72
CA ILE A 182 13.77 26.23 -9.41
C ILE A 182 13.69 27.31 -8.34
N SER A 183 14.20 28.51 -8.63
CA SER A 183 14.16 29.64 -7.70
C SER A 183 12.74 30.18 -7.51
N ASP A 184 11.96 30.34 -8.58
CA ASP A 184 10.64 30.98 -8.55
C ASP A 184 9.60 30.13 -7.82
N TYR A 185 9.73 28.81 -7.92
CA TYR A 185 8.80 27.84 -7.32
C TYR A 185 9.37 27.16 -6.06
N ASP A 186 10.55 27.56 -5.57
CA ASP A 186 11.24 26.95 -4.42
C ASP A 186 11.35 25.42 -4.55
N ILE A 187 11.82 24.96 -5.72
CA ILE A 187 11.86 23.53 -6.04
C ILE A 187 13.01 22.86 -5.30
N GLY A 188 12.69 22.07 -4.27
CA GLY A 188 13.68 21.26 -3.54
C GLY A 188 13.97 19.87 -4.13
N ALA A 189 13.11 19.35 -5.02
CA ALA A 189 13.23 17.98 -5.55
C ALA A 189 12.76 17.83 -7.00
N LEU A 190 13.38 16.90 -7.74
CA LEU A 190 13.17 16.64 -9.17
C LEU A 190 12.79 15.17 -9.45
N PRO A 191 12.05 14.87 -10.54
CA PRO A 191 11.40 15.84 -11.42
C PRO A 191 10.32 16.63 -10.69
N ALA A 192 10.14 17.89 -11.10
CA ALA A 192 9.12 18.79 -10.58
C ALA A 192 8.13 19.14 -11.69
N TYR A 193 6.83 19.17 -11.35
CA TYR A 193 5.75 19.36 -12.31
C TYR A 193 5.01 20.65 -11.96
N ILE A 194 5.02 21.60 -12.89
CA ILE A 194 4.37 22.89 -12.77
C ILE A 194 3.20 22.91 -13.74
N MET A 195 1.98 23.00 -13.21
CA MET A 195 0.75 23.17 -14.01
C MET A 195 0.48 24.66 -14.21
N GLY A 196 0.10 25.04 -15.42
CA GLY A 196 -0.39 26.39 -15.71
C GLY A 196 -1.72 26.71 -14.99
N ASN A 197 -2.02 28.01 -14.84
CA ASN A 197 -3.24 28.49 -14.17
C ASN A 197 -4.54 28.00 -14.83
N GLU A 198 -4.52 27.68 -16.13
CA GLU A 198 -5.64 27.15 -16.88
C GLU A 198 -6.20 25.82 -16.34
N VAL A 199 -5.40 25.09 -15.55
CA VAL A 199 -5.84 23.85 -14.88
C VAL A 199 -7.06 24.07 -13.99
N GLU A 200 -7.24 25.28 -13.43
CA GLU A 200 -8.39 25.63 -12.59
C GLU A 200 -9.72 25.53 -13.33
N SER A 201 -9.70 25.59 -14.66
CA SER A 201 -10.89 25.50 -15.50
C SER A 201 -11.29 24.07 -15.86
N ASP A 202 -10.47 23.07 -15.50
CA ASP A 202 -10.76 21.66 -15.67
C ASP A 202 -11.57 21.13 -14.47
N SER A 203 -12.66 20.42 -14.74
CA SER A 203 -13.56 19.90 -13.71
C SER A 203 -12.87 18.97 -12.71
N ARG A 204 -11.81 18.27 -13.13
CA ARG A 204 -11.06 17.31 -12.30
C ARG A 204 -10.03 17.98 -11.41
N PHE A 205 -9.72 19.26 -11.61
CA PHE A 205 -8.75 19.94 -10.75
C PHE A 205 -9.24 20.03 -9.30
N SER A 206 -10.55 20.15 -9.09
CA SER A 206 -11.13 20.20 -7.74
C SER A 206 -10.74 18.99 -6.87
N SER A 207 -10.70 17.78 -7.44
CA SER A 207 -10.37 16.55 -6.72
C SER A 207 -8.87 16.30 -6.56
N THR A 208 -8.04 16.88 -7.42
CA THR A 208 -6.57 16.71 -7.39
C THR A 208 -5.83 17.88 -6.75
N LYS A 209 -6.51 19.00 -6.48
CA LYS A 209 -5.93 20.25 -5.94
C LYS A 209 -5.03 20.05 -4.73
N SER A 210 -5.34 19.08 -3.85
CA SER A 210 -4.56 18.78 -2.64
C SER A 210 -3.12 18.31 -2.92
N ALA A 211 -2.87 17.76 -4.11
CA ALA A 211 -1.55 17.34 -4.59
C ALA A 211 -0.67 18.51 -5.05
N PHE A 212 -1.20 19.73 -5.09
CA PHE A 212 -0.52 20.91 -5.60
C PHE A 212 -0.39 22.01 -4.55
N GLU A 213 0.59 22.87 -4.75
CA GLU A 213 0.82 24.12 -4.04
C GLU A 213 0.66 25.27 -5.03
N LYS A 214 -0.10 26.30 -4.64
CA LYS A 214 -0.33 27.47 -5.49
C LYS A 214 0.91 28.37 -5.47
N SER A 215 1.31 28.82 -6.65
CA SER A 215 2.23 29.94 -6.85
C SER A 215 1.55 31.01 -7.71
N ASP A 216 2.17 32.17 -7.89
CA ASP A 216 1.62 33.27 -8.69
C ASP A 216 1.39 32.83 -10.15
N ASP A 217 2.35 32.08 -10.71
CA ASP A 217 2.38 31.67 -12.11
C ASP A 217 1.83 30.26 -12.38
N GLY A 218 1.23 29.60 -11.37
CA GLY A 218 0.63 28.27 -11.56
C GLY A 218 0.54 27.43 -10.31
N TYR A 219 0.72 26.12 -10.47
CA TYR A 219 0.63 25.13 -9.41
C TYR A 219 1.81 24.16 -9.45
N LEU A 220 2.59 24.10 -8.38
CA LEU A 220 3.66 23.13 -8.22
C LEU A 220 3.08 21.84 -7.62
N MET A 221 3.33 20.70 -8.25
CA MET A 221 2.98 19.41 -7.65
C MET A 221 3.91 19.11 -6.47
N LYS A 222 3.33 18.71 -5.34
CA LYS A 222 4.08 18.33 -4.14
C LYS A 222 5.02 17.15 -4.44
N PRO A 223 6.26 17.13 -3.93
CA PRO A 223 7.19 16.02 -4.13
C PRO A 223 6.66 14.64 -3.70
N SER A 224 5.81 14.60 -2.66
CA SER A 224 5.14 13.39 -2.18
C SER A 224 4.09 12.84 -3.14
N ALA A 225 3.57 13.66 -4.05
CA ALA A 225 2.61 13.28 -5.09
C ALA A 225 3.29 13.02 -6.45
N SER A 226 4.34 13.79 -6.78
CA SER A 226 5.07 13.69 -8.04
C SER A 226 5.98 12.46 -8.11
N GLY A 227 6.38 11.92 -6.96
CA GLY A 227 7.38 10.85 -6.88
C GLY A 227 8.81 11.34 -7.13
N SER A 228 9.11 12.60 -6.80
CA SER A 228 10.46 13.17 -7.00
C SER A 228 11.56 12.29 -6.39
N ALA A 229 12.62 12.08 -7.16
CA ALA A 229 13.69 11.13 -6.89
C ALA A 229 15.04 11.81 -6.63
N TYR A 230 15.27 13.05 -7.05
CA TYR A 230 16.54 13.76 -6.86
C TYR A 230 16.34 15.01 -6.00
N PHE A 231 17.18 15.22 -4.99
CA PHE A 231 17.00 16.25 -3.98
C PHE A 231 18.07 17.33 -4.08
N LEU A 232 17.69 18.57 -4.43
CA LEU A 232 18.62 19.64 -4.79
C LEU A 232 19.47 20.11 -3.59
N ASP A 233 18.85 20.29 -2.43
CA ASP A 233 19.52 20.84 -1.25
C ASP A 233 20.15 19.79 -0.33
N ALA A 234 19.87 18.51 -0.59
CA ALA A 234 20.40 17.44 0.25
C ALA A 234 21.94 17.35 0.11
N ARG A 235 22.63 17.30 1.25
CA ARG A 235 24.09 17.13 1.30
C ARG A 235 24.43 15.73 0.82
N GLU A 236 25.28 15.64 -0.19
CA GLU A 236 25.71 14.36 -0.73
C GLU A 236 26.59 13.57 0.26
N MET A 237 26.34 12.27 0.37
CA MET A 237 27.08 11.32 1.19
C MET A 237 27.50 10.11 0.34
N PRO A 238 28.57 10.22 -0.46
CA PRO A 238 28.95 9.19 -1.44
C PRO A 238 29.11 7.80 -0.84
N GLY A 239 28.62 6.78 -1.53
CA GLY A 239 28.71 5.37 -1.13
C GLY A 239 27.81 4.95 0.05
N ARG A 240 26.90 5.83 0.48
CA ARG A 240 25.93 5.54 1.56
C ARG A 240 24.56 5.18 0.99
N ILE A 241 23.93 4.16 1.56
CA ILE A 241 22.54 3.81 1.30
C ILE A 241 21.77 3.87 2.62
N ASP A 242 20.83 4.80 2.74
CA ASP A 242 19.83 4.76 3.79
C ASP A 242 18.63 3.95 3.30
N ILE A 243 18.08 3.07 4.13
CA ILE A 243 16.84 2.35 3.83
C ILE A 243 15.81 2.63 4.91
N PHE A 244 14.65 3.14 4.51
CA PHE A 244 13.53 3.38 5.40
C PHE A 244 12.62 2.16 5.39
N LEU A 245 12.35 1.60 6.57
CA LEU A 245 11.66 0.34 6.77
C LEU A 245 10.45 0.55 7.68
N THR A 246 9.35 -0.14 7.40
CA THR A 246 8.31 -0.37 8.40
C THR A 246 8.50 -1.79 8.93
N LEU A 247 8.67 -1.92 10.25
CA LEU A 247 8.89 -3.22 10.86
C LEU A 247 7.68 -4.14 10.60
N ASN A 248 7.93 -5.45 10.50
CA ASN A 248 6.91 -6.49 10.22
C ASN A 248 6.16 -6.34 8.88
N SER A 249 6.65 -5.48 7.99
CA SER A 249 6.17 -5.38 6.60
C SER A 249 7.00 -6.30 5.71
N ALA A 250 6.37 -7.30 5.09
CA ALA A 250 7.06 -8.23 4.19
C ALA A 250 7.89 -7.53 3.08
N PRO A 251 7.37 -6.48 2.41
CA PRO A 251 8.18 -5.67 1.49
C PRO A 251 9.43 -5.06 2.13
N SER A 252 9.33 -4.56 3.36
CA SER A 252 10.47 -3.94 4.07
C SER A 252 11.53 -5.00 4.43
N MET A 253 11.11 -6.15 4.93
CA MET A 253 12.04 -7.26 5.24
C MET A 253 12.76 -7.75 4.00
N GLN A 254 12.05 -7.95 2.88
CA GLN A 254 12.65 -8.34 1.61
C GLN A 254 13.68 -7.30 1.10
N ALA A 255 13.33 -6.02 1.20
CA ALA A 255 14.22 -4.93 0.79
C ALA A 255 15.48 -4.87 1.65
N TRP A 256 15.34 -5.12 2.96
CA TRP A 256 16.44 -5.13 3.90
C TRP A 256 17.39 -6.30 3.68
N GLU A 257 16.87 -7.52 3.51
CA GLU A 257 17.65 -8.70 3.16
C GLU A 257 18.45 -8.50 1.86
N SER A 258 17.79 -7.95 0.84
CA SER A 258 18.42 -7.66 -0.46
C SER A 258 19.56 -6.64 -0.33
N LEU A 259 19.39 -5.61 0.50
CA LEU A 259 20.42 -4.62 0.76
C LEU A 259 21.63 -5.22 1.48
N ILE A 260 21.39 -6.10 2.46
CA ILE A 260 22.48 -6.76 3.19
C ILE A 260 23.26 -7.72 2.30
N GLU A 261 22.57 -8.48 1.45
CA GLU A 261 23.22 -9.34 0.46
C GLU A 261 24.18 -8.52 -0.42
N PHE A 262 23.71 -7.39 -0.93
CA PHE A 262 24.53 -6.47 -1.73
C PHE A 262 25.68 -5.85 -0.93
N ALA A 263 25.39 -5.30 0.25
CA ALA A 263 26.37 -4.63 1.10
C ALA A 263 27.52 -5.58 1.51
N GLY A 264 27.20 -6.85 1.76
CA GLY A 264 28.17 -7.91 2.02
C GLY A 264 29.13 -8.18 0.86
N LYS A 265 28.68 -8.02 -0.40
CA LYS A 265 29.52 -8.17 -1.60
C LYS A 265 30.44 -6.97 -1.84
N LYS A 266 29.97 -5.74 -1.58
CA LYS A 266 30.64 -4.50 -2.04
C LYS A 266 31.19 -3.57 -0.95
N LYS A 267 31.13 -3.95 0.34
CA LYS A 267 31.54 -3.11 1.48
C LYS A 267 30.88 -1.72 1.44
N VAL A 268 29.58 -1.70 1.16
CA VAL A 268 28.77 -0.47 1.11
C VAL A 268 28.26 -0.12 2.51
N THR A 269 28.18 1.17 2.82
CA THR A 269 27.58 1.64 4.06
C THR A 269 26.07 1.66 3.92
N ALA A 270 25.41 0.60 4.39
CA ALA A 270 23.96 0.56 4.57
C ALA A 270 23.58 1.17 5.92
N PHE A 271 22.43 1.84 6.01
CA PHE A 271 21.91 2.35 7.28
C PHE A 271 20.37 2.23 7.31
N PRO A 272 19.82 1.33 8.15
CA PRO A 272 18.39 1.16 8.30
C PRO A 272 17.82 2.27 9.19
N ARG A 273 16.69 2.80 8.73
CA ARG A 273 15.88 3.81 9.40
C ARG A 273 14.48 3.29 9.53
N TYR A 274 13.80 3.67 10.61
CA TYR A 274 12.43 3.22 10.85
C TYR A 274 11.43 4.30 10.44
N TYR A 275 10.46 3.89 9.64
CA TYR A 275 9.32 4.70 9.23
C TYR A 275 8.06 4.13 9.85
N VAL A 276 7.46 4.91 10.75
CA VAL A 276 6.28 4.53 11.54
C VAL A 276 5.11 5.41 11.15
N ARG A 277 3.95 4.80 10.90
CA ARG A 277 2.68 5.51 10.79
C ARG A 277 1.91 5.35 12.10
N GLY A 278 1.78 6.44 12.86
CA GLY A 278 1.15 6.42 14.18
C GLY A 278 2.16 6.14 15.28
N SER A 279 1.72 5.44 16.34
CA SER A 279 2.57 5.12 17.48
C SER A 279 3.55 3.98 17.15
N PRO A 280 4.83 4.09 17.52
CA PRO A 280 5.78 2.99 17.36
C PRO A 280 5.42 1.84 18.29
N ASP A 281 5.64 0.62 17.82
CA ASP A 281 5.64 -0.55 18.68
C ASP A 281 6.97 -0.66 19.43
N GLU A 282 6.95 -1.38 20.55
CA GLU A 282 8.12 -1.55 21.42
C GLU A 282 9.32 -2.19 20.70
N GLU A 283 9.06 -3.10 19.76
CA GLU A 283 10.12 -3.78 19.03
C GLU A 283 10.81 -2.86 18.02
N THR A 284 10.08 -1.95 17.38
CA THR A 284 10.68 -0.86 16.58
C THR A 284 11.67 -0.06 17.42
N MET A 285 11.31 0.28 18.66
CA MET A 285 12.17 1.05 19.56
C MET A 285 13.41 0.25 19.99
N ARG A 286 13.25 -1.04 20.30
CA ARG A 286 14.38 -1.93 20.63
C ARG A 286 15.36 -2.05 19.49
N GLN A 287 14.88 -2.23 18.27
CA GLN A 287 15.76 -2.33 17.10
C GLN A 287 16.49 -1.04 16.78
N ILE A 288 15.88 0.13 17.05
CA ILE A 288 16.58 1.42 17.00
C ILE A 288 17.75 1.44 17.99
N CYS A 289 17.52 1.00 19.23
CA CYS A 289 18.58 0.92 20.23
C CYS A 289 19.69 -0.06 19.86
N ILE A 290 19.32 -1.24 19.35
CA ILE A 290 20.28 -2.24 18.88
C ILE A 290 21.09 -1.72 17.67
N ARG A 291 20.47 -0.93 16.79
CA ARG A 291 21.18 -0.28 15.68
C ARG A 291 22.29 0.63 16.18
N GLU A 292 22.02 1.46 17.19
CA GLU A 292 23.01 2.40 17.74
C GLU A 292 24.09 1.69 18.56
N GLU A 293 23.72 0.70 19.39
CA GLU A 293 24.64 0.00 20.28
C GLU A 293 25.49 -1.04 19.55
N SER A 294 24.86 -1.85 18.70
CA SER A 294 25.45 -3.01 18.03
C SER A 294 24.97 -3.15 16.59
N TYR A 295 25.22 -2.13 15.75
CA TYR A 295 24.80 -2.11 14.34
C TYR A 295 25.04 -3.43 13.58
N SER A 296 26.23 -4.03 13.75
CA SER A 296 26.61 -5.28 13.09
C SER A 296 25.79 -6.52 13.49
N LYS A 297 25.12 -6.48 14.65
CA LYS A 297 24.30 -7.58 15.19
C LYS A 297 22.81 -7.41 14.90
N LEU A 298 22.38 -6.22 14.48
CA LEU A 298 20.97 -5.89 14.23
C LEU A 298 20.28 -6.93 13.35
N MET A 299 20.93 -7.35 12.26
CA MET A 299 20.38 -8.36 11.36
C MET A 299 20.12 -9.71 12.03
N ALA A 300 21.09 -10.18 12.79
CA ALA A 300 21.01 -11.48 13.43
C ALA A 300 19.92 -11.48 14.50
N TYR A 301 19.80 -10.36 15.23
CA TYR A 301 18.72 -10.11 16.16
C TYR A 301 17.34 -10.04 15.47
N SER A 302 17.18 -9.24 14.40
CA SER A 302 15.91 -9.11 13.66
C SER A 302 15.42 -10.43 13.04
N ALA A 303 16.33 -11.35 12.73
CA ALA A 303 15.98 -12.70 12.30
C ALA A 303 15.52 -13.56 13.49
N CYS A 304 16.22 -13.48 14.62
CA CYS A 304 15.90 -14.26 15.82
C CYS A 304 14.55 -13.90 16.44
N ILE A 305 14.22 -12.61 16.53
CA ILE A 305 13.00 -12.14 17.22
C ILE A 305 11.70 -12.55 16.50
N GLN A 306 11.80 -13.13 15.30
CA GLN A 306 10.66 -13.72 14.59
C GLN A 306 10.24 -15.08 15.17
N ASP A 307 11.17 -15.82 15.76
CA ASP A 307 10.97 -17.21 16.20
C ASP A 307 11.24 -17.42 17.71
N SER A 308 11.87 -16.45 18.37
CA SER A 308 12.33 -16.52 19.77
C SER A 308 11.95 -15.26 20.56
N ASP A 309 12.16 -15.30 21.89
CA ASP A 309 11.92 -14.14 22.75
C ASP A 309 13.11 -13.16 22.79
N PHE A 310 12.82 -11.95 23.28
CA PHE A 310 13.77 -10.84 23.35
C PHE A 310 15.07 -11.21 24.07
N SER A 311 14.98 -11.78 25.28
CA SER A 311 16.15 -12.07 26.12
C SER A 311 17.01 -13.18 25.52
N GLU A 312 16.38 -14.20 24.93
CA GLU A 312 17.08 -15.26 24.19
C GLU A 312 17.86 -14.69 23.01
N CYS A 313 17.27 -13.78 22.23
CA CYS A 313 17.93 -13.16 21.09
C CYS A 313 19.09 -12.24 21.50
N LEU A 314 18.93 -11.44 22.56
CA LEU A 314 20.03 -10.64 23.08
C LEU A 314 21.20 -11.51 23.53
N SER A 315 20.92 -12.56 24.30
CA SER A 315 21.92 -13.50 24.80
C SER A 315 22.66 -14.21 23.66
N SER A 316 21.91 -14.69 22.65
CA SER A 316 22.46 -15.43 21.50
C SER A 316 23.48 -14.64 20.69
N TYR A 317 23.32 -13.33 20.60
CA TYR A 317 24.23 -12.44 19.86
C TYR A 317 25.12 -11.59 20.77
N GLY A 318 25.05 -11.78 22.08
CA GLY A 318 25.80 -11.02 23.07
C GLY A 318 25.52 -9.52 22.97
N ILE A 319 24.26 -9.14 22.80
CA ILE A 319 23.79 -7.75 22.91
C ILE A 319 23.51 -7.48 24.39
N ASN A 320 23.97 -6.34 24.91
CA ASN A 320 23.83 -6.03 26.33
C ASN A 320 22.42 -5.47 26.61
N GLU A 321 21.60 -6.23 27.33
CA GLU A 321 20.23 -5.86 27.71
C GLU A 321 20.17 -4.54 28.50
N GLU A 322 21.09 -4.30 29.44
CA GLU A 322 21.14 -3.05 30.22
C GLU A 322 21.38 -1.83 29.32
N ASN A 323 22.21 -1.96 28.28
CA ASN A 323 22.41 -0.88 27.32
C ASN A 323 21.16 -0.62 26.47
N ILE A 324 20.41 -1.68 26.12
CA ILE A 324 19.18 -1.54 25.34
C ILE A 324 18.09 -0.88 26.19
N ASP A 325 17.94 -1.31 27.44
CA ASP A 325 16.98 -0.71 28.39
C ASP A 325 17.29 0.77 28.64
N ASP A 326 18.57 1.12 28.86
CA ASP A 326 18.99 2.52 29.03
C ASP A 326 18.67 3.37 27.80
N CYS A 327 18.91 2.84 26.60
CA CYS A 327 18.52 3.53 25.36
C CYS A 327 17.01 3.63 25.19
N MET A 328 16.24 2.59 25.55
CA MET A 328 14.78 2.58 25.47
C MET A 328 14.17 3.67 26.35
N ASP A 329 14.71 3.85 27.55
CA ASP A 329 14.23 4.84 28.52
C ASP A 329 14.64 6.28 28.17
N ASN A 330 15.81 6.47 27.53
CA ASN A 330 16.42 7.81 27.40
C ASN A 330 16.56 8.33 25.96
N GLU A 331 16.70 7.46 24.97
CA GLU A 331 17.18 7.86 23.63
C GLU A 331 16.25 7.45 22.48
N ALA A 332 15.55 6.32 22.60
CA ALA A 332 14.84 5.67 21.49
C ALA A 332 13.84 6.61 20.79
N GLU A 333 13.09 7.41 21.55
CA GLU A 333 12.13 8.38 20.98
C GLU A 333 12.84 9.43 20.13
N SER A 334 13.91 10.03 20.65
CA SER A 334 14.69 11.04 19.91
C SER A 334 15.36 10.47 18.65
N LEU A 335 15.77 9.19 18.70
CA LEU A 335 16.35 8.48 17.57
C LEU A 335 15.29 8.18 16.49
N LEU A 336 14.09 7.77 16.88
CA LEU A 336 12.97 7.60 15.95
C LEU A 336 12.55 8.95 15.34
N GLU A 337 12.46 10.02 16.13
CA GLU A 337 12.17 11.36 15.64
C GLU A 337 13.19 11.82 14.58
N LYS A 338 14.47 11.49 14.78
CA LYS A 338 15.52 11.76 13.79
C LYS A 338 15.32 10.99 12.49
N ASP A 339 14.93 9.72 12.57
CA ASP A 339 14.60 8.92 11.39
C ASP A 339 13.38 9.48 10.66
N MET A 340 12.30 9.81 11.39
CA MET A 340 11.07 10.38 10.84
C MET A 340 11.31 11.77 10.23
N ARG A 341 12.16 12.60 10.83
CA ARG A 341 12.58 13.88 10.25
C ARG A 341 13.33 13.67 8.94
N THR A 342 14.27 12.74 8.91
CA THR A 342 15.00 12.39 7.68
C THR A 342 14.01 11.86 6.62
N ALA A 343 13.04 11.04 7.00
CA ALA A 343 12.00 10.55 6.09
C ALA A 343 11.19 11.71 5.47
N SER A 344 10.83 12.70 6.30
CA SER A 344 10.12 13.91 5.86
C SER A 344 10.92 14.74 4.86
N GLU A 345 12.23 14.92 5.09
CA GLU A 345 13.15 15.62 4.16
C GLU A 345 13.15 14.97 2.77
N PHE A 346 12.94 13.65 2.69
CA PHE A 346 12.83 12.89 1.43
C PHE A 346 11.38 12.69 0.94
N TYR A 347 10.41 13.34 1.58
CA TYR A 347 8.97 13.19 1.34
C TYR A 347 8.50 11.73 1.33
N ILE A 348 9.06 10.94 2.24
CA ILE A 348 8.74 9.52 2.40
C ILE A 348 7.43 9.40 3.17
N ASN A 349 6.43 8.85 2.49
CA ASN A 349 5.11 8.58 3.06
C ASN A 349 4.78 7.08 3.12
N THR A 350 5.67 6.23 2.58
CA THR A 350 5.54 4.77 2.50
C THR A 350 6.93 4.15 2.61
N ALA A 351 7.00 2.89 3.05
CA ALA A 351 8.23 2.12 3.11
C ALA A 351 8.00 0.73 2.46
N PRO A 352 9.02 0.07 1.90
CA PRO A 352 10.43 0.48 1.92
C PRO A 352 10.80 1.57 0.91
N VAL A 353 11.78 2.39 1.29
CA VAL A 353 12.40 3.40 0.41
C VAL A 353 13.90 3.42 0.61
N PHE A 354 14.63 3.37 -0.49
CA PHE A 354 16.08 3.54 -0.54
C PHE A 354 16.43 5.00 -0.83
N VAL A 355 17.43 5.51 -0.12
CA VAL A 355 18.05 6.80 -0.38
C VAL A 355 19.55 6.58 -0.62
N PHE A 356 19.98 6.74 -1.86
CA PHE A 356 21.36 6.60 -2.29
C PHE A 356 22.07 7.94 -2.21
N ASN A 357 23.28 7.93 -1.66
CA ASN A 357 24.16 9.09 -1.50
C ASN A 357 23.53 10.29 -0.79
N ASN A 358 22.46 10.06 0.00
CA ASN A 358 21.64 11.12 0.58
C ASN A 358 21.13 12.12 -0.48
N LYS A 359 20.91 11.67 -1.72
CA LYS A 359 20.61 12.54 -2.87
C LYS A 359 19.53 11.98 -3.79
N TYR A 360 19.49 10.65 -3.94
CA TYR A 360 18.59 9.95 -4.85
C TYR A 360 17.66 9.02 -4.09
N LYS A 361 16.37 9.02 -4.40
CA LYS A 361 15.33 8.23 -3.74
C LYS A 361 14.72 7.21 -4.70
N LYS A 362 14.54 5.97 -4.23
CA LYS A 362 13.80 4.92 -4.93
C LYS A 362 12.91 4.14 -3.96
N GLY A 363 11.61 4.12 -4.21
CA GLY A 363 10.66 3.32 -3.43
C GLY A 363 10.50 1.89 -3.96
N GLY A 364 10.06 1.00 -3.07
CA GLY A 364 9.71 -0.39 -3.38
C GLY A 364 10.73 -1.41 -2.86
N ALA A 365 10.33 -2.68 -2.83
CA ALA A 365 11.22 -3.79 -2.49
C ALA A 365 12.10 -4.12 -3.70
N LEU A 366 13.38 -3.74 -3.64
CA LEU A 366 14.37 -3.96 -4.71
C LEU A 366 15.15 -5.23 -4.43
N SER A 367 15.48 -5.99 -5.49
CA SER A 367 16.44 -7.10 -5.41
C SER A 367 17.86 -6.60 -5.22
N ALA A 368 18.77 -7.47 -4.76
CA ALA A 368 20.19 -7.14 -4.62
C ALA A 368 20.81 -6.64 -5.94
N ASP A 369 20.45 -7.27 -7.07
CA ASP A 369 20.94 -6.86 -8.40
C ASP A 369 20.44 -5.47 -8.80
N ASN A 370 19.16 -5.15 -8.55
CA ASN A 370 18.63 -3.81 -8.81
C ASN A 370 19.26 -2.75 -7.90
N ILE A 371 19.57 -3.11 -6.64
CA ILE A 371 20.27 -2.22 -5.72
C ILE A 371 21.70 -1.96 -6.24
N GLU A 372 22.40 -3.00 -6.71
CA GLU A 372 23.74 -2.85 -7.33
C GLU A 372 23.69 -1.95 -8.56
N GLU A 373 22.75 -2.17 -9.48
CA GLU A 373 22.60 -1.36 -10.68
C GLU A 373 22.40 0.12 -10.32
N LEU A 374 21.46 0.42 -9.42
CA LEU A 374 21.18 1.79 -9.00
C LEU A 374 22.33 2.42 -8.21
N PHE A 375 23.01 1.64 -7.37
CA PHE A 375 24.18 2.12 -6.64
C PHE A 375 25.32 2.47 -7.59
N CYS A 376 25.60 1.60 -8.57
CA CYS A 376 26.63 1.82 -9.59
C CYS A 376 26.31 3.02 -10.47
N LEU A 377 25.03 3.17 -10.85
CA LEU A 377 24.55 4.29 -11.63
C LEU A 377 24.83 5.65 -10.96
N VAL A 378 24.63 5.76 -9.65
CA VAL A 378 24.82 7.04 -8.94
C VAL A 378 26.22 7.23 -8.34
N ASN A 379 27.10 6.22 -8.44
CA ASN A 379 28.48 6.27 -7.93
C ASN A 379 29.56 6.00 -8.99
N GLU A 380 29.18 5.79 -10.27
CA GLU A 380 30.11 5.52 -11.38
C GLU A 380 31.06 4.32 -11.12
N CYS A 381 30.50 3.17 -10.72
CA CYS A 381 31.26 1.97 -10.30
C CYS A 381 31.87 1.13 -11.44
#